data_AF-A0A086CGS9-F1
#
_entry.id   AF-A0A086CGS9-F1
#
_cell.length_a   1.000
_cell.length_b   1.000
_cell.length_c   1.000
_cell.angle_alpha   90.00
_cell.angle_beta   90.00
_cell.angle_gamma   90.00
#
_symmetry.space_group_name_H-M   'P 1'
#
loop_
_entity.id
_entity.type
_entity.pdbx_description
1 polymer ?
#
loop_
_entity_poly.entity_id
_entity_poly.type
_entity_poly.pdbx_seq_one_letter_code
_entity_poly.pdbx_strand_id
1 'polypeptide(L)'
;MKTVKTLTIEIFKHSKVLASLALSGCLFTLFPNLSMANGNSGLVIFSGIENRSDILEYKLDFNGRPKFYGERMRLRVPKKKLTQGVSKFFVSYLKDPKFDGKFNTKSVNVRVDGKSIPIREIYWDRESRVLEIDLEKDLEAGSSVELVFSNLKNPSSGTYYFICDILTSGQIPLRVYVGTWIVSFSRT
;
A
#
# COMPACT_ATOMS: atom_id res chain seq x y z
N MET A 1 81.88 3.31 -3.77
CA MET A 1 80.97 3.85 -2.74
C MET A 1 79.98 4.80 -3.40
N LYS A 2 78.78 4.31 -3.80
CA LYS A 2 77.60 5.09 -4.25
C LYS A 2 76.44 4.11 -4.48
N THR A 3 75.94 3.52 -3.40
CA THR A 3 74.79 2.60 -3.42
C THR A 3 73.63 3.21 -2.63
N VAL A 4 73.24 4.45 -2.95
CA VAL A 4 72.06 5.09 -2.36
C VAL A 4 71.54 6.12 -3.36
N LYS A 5 70.78 5.71 -4.37
CA LYS A 5 69.96 6.68 -5.14
C LYS A 5 68.79 6.10 -5.93
N THR A 6 68.63 4.77 -5.99
CA THR A 6 67.62 4.17 -6.87
C THR A 6 66.32 3.74 -6.18
N LEU A 7 66.28 3.66 -4.84
CA LEU A 7 65.11 3.10 -4.13
C LEU A 7 64.02 4.11 -3.73
N THR A 8 64.28 5.41 -3.77
CA THR A 8 63.32 6.40 -3.22
C THR A 8 62.31 6.93 -4.24
N ILE A 9 62.46 6.63 -5.53
CA ILE A 9 61.66 7.27 -6.60
C ILE A 9 60.43 6.42 -7.00
N GLU A 10 60.50 5.09 -6.90
CA GLU A 10 59.38 4.21 -7.26
C GLU A 10 58.21 4.26 -6.26
N ILE A 11 58.46 4.50 -4.97
CA ILE A 11 57.42 4.48 -3.93
C ILE A 11 56.45 5.67 -4.08
N PHE A 12 56.93 6.81 -4.63
CA PHE A 12 56.13 8.03 -4.70
C PHE A 12 55.21 8.12 -5.93
N LYS A 13 55.42 7.26 -6.95
CA LYS A 13 54.60 7.27 -8.16
C LYS A 13 53.32 6.44 -8.01
N HIS A 14 53.34 5.44 -7.13
CA HIS A 14 52.17 4.61 -6.84
C HIS A 14 51.18 5.22 -5.84
N SER A 15 51.64 6.09 -4.93
CA SER A 15 50.77 6.69 -3.91
C SER A 15 49.71 7.63 -4.50
N LYS A 16 49.99 8.29 -5.63
CA LYS A 16 49.05 9.20 -6.29
C LYS A 16 48.00 8.50 -7.15
N VAL A 17 48.32 7.32 -7.70
CA VAL A 17 47.39 6.53 -8.53
C VAL A 17 46.41 5.74 -7.66
N LEU A 18 46.86 5.24 -6.50
CA LEU A 18 45.96 4.61 -5.52
C LEU A 18 44.98 5.62 -4.89
N ALA A 19 45.41 6.86 -4.65
CA ALA A 19 44.54 7.89 -4.09
C ALA A 19 43.41 8.33 -5.05
N SER A 20 43.66 8.38 -6.36
CA SER A 20 42.60 8.71 -7.34
C SER A 20 41.59 7.57 -7.54
N LEU A 21 42.02 6.31 -7.36
CA LEU A 21 41.12 5.15 -7.43
C LEU A 21 40.22 5.05 -6.18
N ALA A 22 40.74 5.41 -5.00
CA ALA A 22 39.98 5.42 -3.75
C ALA A 22 38.86 6.49 -3.75
N LEU A 23 39.11 7.66 -4.36
CA LEU A 23 38.13 8.75 -4.45
C LEU A 23 37.02 8.49 -5.48
N SER A 24 37.28 7.68 -6.51
CA SER A 24 36.24 7.26 -7.48
C SER A 24 35.35 6.13 -6.97
N GLY A 25 35.77 5.37 -5.95
CA GLY A 25 35.01 4.23 -5.39
C GLY A 25 33.90 4.64 -4.42
N CYS A 26 34.02 5.80 -3.76
CA CYS A 26 33.06 6.24 -2.75
C CYS A 26 31.78 6.88 -3.32
N LEU A 27 31.72 7.15 -4.64
CA LEU A 27 30.54 7.76 -5.27
C LEU A 27 29.48 6.74 -5.70
N PHE A 28 29.80 5.44 -5.77
CA PHE A 28 28.85 4.41 -6.22
C PHE A 28 28.14 3.66 -5.10
N THR A 29 28.52 3.86 -3.83
CA THR A 29 27.90 3.16 -2.69
C THR A 29 26.88 4.01 -1.92
N LEU A 30 26.59 5.22 -2.40
CA LEU A 30 25.57 6.12 -1.85
C LEU A 30 24.24 6.03 -2.61
N PHE A 31 23.90 4.85 -3.15
CA PHE A 31 22.48 4.57 -3.32
C PHE A 31 21.93 4.37 -1.92
N PRO A 32 21.12 5.30 -1.36
CA PRO A 32 20.29 4.90 -0.25
C PRO A 32 19.53 3.69 -0.77
N ASN A 33 19.77 2.52 -0.18
CA ASN A 33 18.77 1.48 -0.21
C ASN A 33 17.53 2.19 0.35
N LEU A 34 16.64 2.61 -0.55
CA LEU A 34 15.31 3.06 -0.22
C LEU A 34 14.69 1.83 0.43
N SER A 35 14.95 1.66 1.73
CA SER A 35 14.21 0.69 2.51
C SER A 35 12.78 1.14 2.30
N MET A 36 11.98 0.29 1.67
CA MET A 36 10.55 0.42 1.75
C MET A 36 10.23 0.28 3.24
N ALA A 37 10.24 1.40 3.96
CA ALA A 37 9.74 1.43 5.31
C ALA A 37 8.33 0.84 5.24
N ASN A 38 8.03 -0.15 6.07
CA ASN A 38 6.74 -0.83 6.18
C ASN A 38 5.64 0.11 6.73
N GLY A 39 5.64 1.37 6.34
CA GLY A 39 4.67 2.37 6.77
C GLY A 39 3.32 2.13 6.09
N ASN A 40 2.47 1.31 6.70
CA ASN A 40 1.09 1.67 7.10
C ASN A 40 0.11 0.49 7.21
N SER A 41 0.26 -0.33 8.24
CA SER A 41 -0.86 -0.62 9.14
C SER A 41 -0.27 -0.53 10.56
N GLY A 42 -0.74 0.42 11.37
CA GLY A 42 -0.21 0.63 12.72
C GLY A 42 -0.55 -0.52 13.67
N LEU A 43 0.05 -0.56 14.85
CA LEU A 43 -0.38 -1.48 15.91
C LEU A 43 -1.74 -1.02 16.45
N VAL A 44 -2.81 -1.71 16.05
CA VAL A 44 -4.15 -1.51 16.64
C VAL A 44 -4.27 -2.36 17.90
N ILE A 45 -4.28 -1.72 19.07
CA ILE A 45 -4.42 -2.39 20.38
C ILE A 45 -5.90 -2.46 20.81
N PHE A 46 -6.66 -1.41 20.51
CA PHE A 46 -8.10 -1.31 20.80
C PHE A 46 -8.83 -0.99 19.49
N SER A 47 -9.40 -2.01 18.86
CA SER A 47 -10.09 -1.90 17.56
C SER A 47 -11.62 -1.81 17.68
N GLY A 48 -12.20 -2.19 18.81
CA GLY A 48 -13.66 -2.41 18.92
C GLY A 48 -14.19 -3.56 18.04
N ILE A 49 -13.30 -4.33 17.40
CA ILE A 49 -13.64 -5.52 16.61
C ILE A 49 -13.36 -6.73 17.48
N GLU A 50 -14.36 -7.60 17.65
CA GLU A 50 -14.30 -8.77 18.55
C GLU A 50 -13.13 -9.69 18.21
N ASN A 51 -12.95 -10.00 16.92
CA ASN A 51 -11.90 -10.88 16.44
C ASN A 51 -10.80 -10.09 15.72
N ARG A 52 -9.58 -10.16 16.24
CA ARG A 52 -8.41 -9.53 15.60
C ARG A 52 -8.13 -10.05 14.19
N SER A 53 -8.53 -11.28 13.89
CA SER A 53 -8.42 -11.89 12.56
C SER A 53 -9.25 -11.18 11.49
N ASP A 54 -10.24 -10.37 11.88
CA ASP A 54 -11.08 -9.58 10.98
C ASP A 54 -10.47 -8.22 10.62
N ILE A 55 -9.40 -7.82 11.31
CA ILE A 55 -8.64 -6.61 10.96
C ILE A 55 -7.80 -6.91 9.71
N LEU A 56 -8.07 -6.16 8.65
CA LEU A 56 -7.38 -6.26 7.37
C LEU A 56 -6.20 -5.27 7.30
N GLU A 57 -5.18 -5.66 6.52
CA GLU A 57 -4.00 -4.84 6.28
C GLU A 57 -4.29 -3.73 5.26
N TYR A 58 -3.71 -2.55 5.46
CA TYR A 58 -3.72 -1.48 4.47
C TYR A 58 -2.31 -0.95 4.21
N LYS A 59 -2.19 0.04 3.32
CA LYS A 59 -1.01 0.89 3.14
C LYS A 59 -1.43 2.25 2.57
N LEU A 60 -0.77 3.31 3.04
CA LEU A 60 -0.87 4.67 2.48
C LEU A 60 0.51 5.06 1.96
N ASP A 61 0.62 5.30 0.66
CA ASP A 61 1.92 5.50 0.02
C ASP A 61 2.52 6.89 0.29
N PHE A 62 1.71 7.88 0.70
CA PHE A 62 2.15 9.24 1.04
C PHE A 62 1.91 9.59 2.52
N ASN A 63 1.99 8.58 3.39
CA ASN A 63 1.93 8.67 4.85
C ASN A 63 0.60 9.13 5.45
N GLY A 64 -0.50 9.20 4.69
CA GLY A 64 -1.82 9.48 5.27
C GLY A 64 -1.97 10.90 5.83
N ARG A 65 -1.27 11.88 5.25
CA ARG A 65 -1.34 13.27 5.68
C ARG A 65 -2.79 13.79 5.58
N PRO A 66 -3.38 14.34 6.66
CA PRO A 66 -4.76 14.83 6.64
C PRO A 66 -4.97 15.88 5.56
N LYS A 67 -6.13 15.83 4.88
CA LYS A 67 -6.52 16.76 3.80
C LYS A 67 -5.60 16.82 2.58
N PHE A 68 -4.59 15.95 2.50
CA PHE A 68 -3.68 15.84 1.35
C PHE A 68 -4.43 15.38 0.09
N TYR A 69 -4.02 15.90 -1.07
CA TYR A 69 -4.52 15.50 -2.39
C TYR A 69 -3.46 14.67 -3.09
N GLY A 70 -3.87 13.56 -3.71
CA GLY A 70 -2.96 12.68 -4.42
C GLY A 70 -2.53 11.45 -3.62
N GLU A 71 -3.19 11.15 -2.50
CA GLU A 71 -2.89 9.93 -1.73
C GLU A 71 -3.16 8.68 -2.57
N ARG A 72 -2.41 7.62 -2.29
CA ARG A 72 -2.69 6.28 -2.80
C ARG A 72 -2.87 5.32 -1.63
N MET A 73 -4.12 4.90 -1.44
CA MET A 73 -4.53 3.96 -0.42
C MET A 73 -4.68 2.56 -1.01
N ARG A 74 -3.99 1.59 -0.40
CA ARG A 74 -4.04 0.17 -0.77
C ARG A 74 -4.71 -0.60 0.34
N LEU A 75 -5.84 -1.21 0.06
CA LEU A 75 -6.62 -2.00 1.00
C LEU A 75 -6.46 -3.48 0.64
N ARG A 76 -5.81 -4.26 1.50
CA ARG A 76 -5.46 -5.65 1.22
C ARG A 76 -6.47 -6.62 1.81
N VAL A 77 -6.90 -7.59 1.01
CA VAL A 77 -7.67 -8.76 1.43
C VAL A 77 -6.78 -10.00 1.27
N PRO A 78 -6.43 -10.71 2.35
CA PRO A 78 -5.57 -11.88 2.26
C PRO A 78 -6.32 -13.10 1.71
N LYS A 79 -5.60 -14.00 1.02
CA LYS A 79 -6.12 -15.24 0.40
C LYS A 79 -7.10 -16.02 1.28
N LYS A 80 -6.73 -16.20 2.56
CA LYS A 80 -7.50 -16.94 3.57
C LYS A 80 -8.89 -16.36 3.88
N LYS A 81 -9.14 -15.09 3.54
CA LYS A 81 -10.41 -14.40 3.78
C LYS A 81 -11.38 -14.51 2.60
N LEU A 82 -10.89 -14.86 1.41
CA LEU A 82 -11.71 -15.06 0.21
C LEU A 82 -11.92 -16.56 -0.01
N THR A 83 -12.76 -17.19 0.81
CA THR A 83 -13.06 -18.63 0.72
C THR A 83 -14.01 -18.99 -0.42
N GLN A 84 -14.67 -17.99 -0.98
CA GLN A 84 -15.60 -18.11 -2.11
C GLN A 84 -15.11 -17.20 -3.24
N GLY A 85 -15.56 -17.49 -4.46
CA GLY A 85 -15.30 -16.58 -5.57
C GLY A 85 -16.06 -15.27 -5.42
N VAL A 86 -15.58 -14.21 -6.08
CA VAL A 86 -16.03 -12.83 -5.87
C VAL A 86 -16.46 -12.21 -7.19
N SER A 87 -17.68 -11.69 -7.25
CA SER A 87 -18.16 -10.89 -8.38
C SER A 87 -18.10 -9.38 -8.10
N LYS A 88 -18.32 -8.96 -6.85
CA LYS A 88 -18.23 -7.54 -6.44
C LYS A 88 -17.56 -7.36 -5.09
N PHE A 89 -16.90 -6.23 -4.91
CA PHE A 89 -16.46 -5.75 -3.60
C PHE A 89 -17.34 -4.58 -3.15
N PHE A 90 -17.63 -4.54 -1.85
CA PHE A 90 -18.25 -3.40 -1.20
C PHE A 90 -17.33 -2.89 -0.11
N VAL A 91 -17.04 -1.60 -0.16
CA VAL A 91 -16.26 -0.89 0.84
C VAL A 91 -17.17 0.12 1.51
N SER A 92 -17.75 -0.27 2.64
CA SER A 92 -18.60 0.60 3.46
C SER A 92 -17.78 1.31 4.52
N TYR A 93 -18.23 2.47 4.98
CA TYR A 93 -17.54 3.20 6.05
C TYR A 93 -18.51 3.75 7.10
N LEU A 94 -18.00 3.87 8.33
CA LEU A 94 -18.81 4.30 9.46
C LEU A 94 -19.29 5.74 9.31
N LYS A 95 -20.40 6.04 9.99
CA LYS A 95 -20.94 7.40 10.09
C LYS A 95 -20.01 8.29 10.92
N ASP A 96 -19.44 7.74 11.98
CA ASP A 96 -18.62 8.43 12.96
C ASP A 96 -17.29 7.68 13.18
N PRO A 97 -16.12 8.33 13.04
CA PRO A 97 -15.95 9.70 12.59
C PRO A 97 -16.37 9.87 11.12
N LYS A 98 -16.97 11.02 10.80
CA LYS A 98 -17.44 11.32 9.45
C LYS A 98 -16.28 11.35 8.46
N PHE A 99 -16.27 10.43 7.51
CA PHE A 99 -15.31 10.45 6.40
C PHE A 99 -15.62 11.62 5.46
N ASP A 100 -14.76 12.63 5.48
CA ASP A 100 -14.88 13.83 4.64
C ASP A 100 -13.82 13.90 3.52
N GLY A 101 -13.20 12.75 3.23
CA GLY A 101 -12.30 12.54 2.10
C GLY A 101 -13.03 12.41 0.76
N LYS A 102 -12.27 12.26 -0.32
CA LYS A 102 -12.83 12.08 -1.67
C LYS A 102 -12.15 10.94 -2.43
N PHE A 103 -12.90 9.87 -2.69
CA PHE A 103 -12.50 8.86 -3.66
C PHE A 103 -12.56 9.44 -5.08
N ASN A 104 -11.57 9.05 -5.89
CA ASN A 104 -11.59 9.25 -7.33
C ASN A 104 -11.94 7.92 -8.00
N THR A 105 -13.22 7.73 -8.34
CA THR A 105 -13.73 6.48 -8.93
C THR A 105 -13.10 6.13 -10.28
N LYS A 106 -12.51 7.12 -10.97
CA LYS A 106 -11.78 6.90 -12.23
C LYS A 106 -10.35 6.39 -12.03
N SER A 107 -9.89 6.27 -10.79
CA SER A 107 -8.50 5.91 -10.46
C SER A 107 -8.45 4.80 -9.40
N VAL A 108 -9.40 3.86 -9.48
CA VAL A 108 -9.42 2.65 -8.66
C VAL A 108 -8.89 1.48 -9.50
N ASN A 109 -8.11 0.61 -8.87
CA ASN A 109 -7.59 -0.60 -9.48
C ASN A 109 -7.79 -1.78 -8.53
N VAL A 110 -8.17 -2.94 -9.06
CA VAL A 110 -8.22 -4.19 -8.31
C VAL A 110 -7.05 -5.03 -8.77
N ARG A 111 -6.14 -5.36 -7.84
CA ARG A 111 -4.99 -6.21 -8.11
C ARG A 111 -5.20 -7.56 -7.48
N VAL A 112 -5.10 -8.62 -8.28
CA VAL A 112 -5.13 -10.01 -7.82
C VAL A 112 -3.76 -10.62 -8.00
N ASP A 113 -3.17 -11.11 -6.90
CA ASP A 113 -1.81 -11.66 -6.87
C ASP A 113 -0.80 -10.73 -7.57
N GLY A 114 -0.97 -9.43 -7.34
CA GLY A 114 -0.10 -8.38 -7.89
C GLY A 114 -0.40 -7.96 -9.33
N LYS A 115 -1.40 -8.54 -10.01
CA LYS A 115 -1.80 -8.17 -11.38
C LYS A 115 -3.12 -7.41 -11.40
N SER A 116 -3.19 -6.32 -12.18
CA SER A 116 -4.45 -5.60 -12.37
C SER A 116 -5.44 -6.48 -13.11
N ILE A 117 -6.69 -6.50 -12.65
CA ILE A 117 -7.82 -7.12 -13.36
C ILE A 117 -8.80 -6.04 -13.83
N PRO A 118 -9.60 -6.31 -14.87
CA PRO A 118 -10.59 -5.37 -15.34
C PRO A 118 -11.77 -5.20 -14.36
N ILE A 119 -12.31 -3.98 -14.32
CA ILE A 119 -13.44 -3.57 -13.49
C ILE A 119 -14.55 -3.13 -14.44
N ARG A 120 -15.75 -3.66 -14.26
CA ARG A 120 -16.92 -3.30 -15.05
C ARG A 120 -17.44 -1.91 -14.65
N GLU A 121 -17.63 -1.69 -13.36
CA GLU A 121 -18.19 -0.44 -12.84
C GLU A 121 -17.71 -0.14 -11.43
N ILE A 122 -17.61 1.14 -11.11
CA ILE A 122 -17.38 1.62 -9.75
C ILE A 122 -18.46 2.64 -9.40
N TYR A 123 -19.25 2.31 -8.40
CA TYR A 123 -20.32 3.17 -7.92
C TYR A 123 -20.01 3.65 -6.51
N TRP A 124 -20.07 4.97 -6.28
CA TRP A 124 -19.84 5.54 -4.96
C TRP A 124 -21.06 6.30 -4.47
N ASP A 125 -21.76 5.72 -3.51
CA ASP A 125 -22.84 6.39 -2.79
C ASP A 125 -22.30 6.97 -1.47
N ARG A 126 -22.33 8.30 -1.38
CA ARG A 126 -21.90 9.04 -0.19
C ARG A 126 -22.95 9.03 0.93
N GLU A 127 -24.22 8.95 0.57
CA GLU A 127 -25.33 8.96 1.52
C GLU A 127 -25.39 7.61 2.24
N SER A 128 -25.36 6.53 1.45
CA SER A 128 -25.29 5.16 1.95
C SER A 128 -23.90 4.75 2.45
N ARG A 129 -22.88 5.59 2.23
CA ARG A 129 -21.48 5.38 2.64
C ARG A 129 -20.90 4.05 2.16
N VAL A 130 -21.13 3.74 0.89
CA VAL A 130 -20.65 2.51 0.27
C VAL A 130 -20.01 2.81 -1.08
N LEU A 131 -18.85 2.20 -1.30
CA LEU A 131 -18.20 2.12 -2.60
C LEU A 131 -18.36 0.70 -3.12
N GLU A 132 -19.01 0.55 -4.26
CA GLU A 132 -19.19 -0.73 -4.94
C GLU A 132 -18.20 -0.83 -6.09
N ILE A 133 -17.53 -1.97 -6.21
CA ILE A 133 -16.56 -2.26 -7.26
C ILE A 133 -17.01 -3.56 -7.92
N ASP A 134 -17.57 -3.43 -9.11
CA ASP A 134 -18.11 -4.53 -9.89
C ASP A 134 -17.06 -5.06 -10.85
N LEU A 135 -16.72 -6.34 -10.75
CA LEU A 135 -15.66 -6.95 -11.55
C LEU A 135 -16.21 -7.34 -12.91
N GLU A 136 -15.39 -7.20 -13.96
CA GLU A 136 -15.79 -7.66 -15.29
C GLU A 136 -15.77 -9.20 -15.36
N LYS A 137 -14.82 -9.81 -14.65
CA LYS A 137 -14.71 -11.26 -14.50
C LYS A 137 -14.67 -11.63 -13.01
N ASP A 138 -15.44 -12.65 -12.66
CA ASP A 138 -15.45 -13.21 -11.32
C ASP A 138 -14.06 -13.72 -10.92
N LEU A 139 -13.70 -13.46 -9.66
CA LEU A 139 -12.49 -13.97 -9.04
C LEU A 139 -12.72 -15.35 -8.46
N GLU A 140 -11.73 -16.21 -8.59
CA GLU A 140 -11.71 -17.49 -7.89
C GLU A 140 -11.36 -17.30 -6.41
N ALA A 141 -11.83 -18.24 -5.59
CA ALA A 141 -11.48 -18.30 -4.18
C ALA A 141 -9.96 -18.45 -3.97
N GLY A 142 -9.48 -18.05 -2.79
CA GLY A 142 -8.06 -18.18 -2.42
C GLY A 142 -7.12 -17.17 -3.07
N SER A 143 -7.67 -16.13 -3.70
CA SER A 143 -6.92 -15.04 -4.35
C SER A 143 -6.46 -13.97 -3.35
N SER A 144 -5.25 -13.39 -3.50
CA SER A 144 -4.84 -12.23 -2.68
C SER A 144 -5.25 -10.99 -3.43
N VAL A 145 -6.06 -10.14 -2.81
CA VAL A 145 -6.59 -8.95 -3.48
C VAL A 145 -6.06 -7.68 -2.82
N GLU A 146 -5.73 -6.69 -3.64
CA GLU A 146 -5.44 -5.32 -3.20
C GLU A 146 -6.36 -4.36 -3.98
N LEU A 147 -7.21 -3.64 -3.25
CA LEU A 147 -8.00 -2.54 -3.79
C LEU A 147 -7.16 -1.27 -3.68
N VAL A 148 -6.79 -0.69 -4.81
CA VAL A 148 -5.91 0.47 -4.89
C VAL A 148 -6.71 1.69 -5.30
N PHE A 149 -6.88 2.63 -4.36
CA PHE A 149 -7.50 3.93 -4.58
C PHE A 149 -6.42 4.96 -4.80
N SER A 150 -6.24 5.42 -6.05
CA SER A 150 -5.25 6.43 -6.41
C SER A 150 -5.88 7.81 -6.52
N ASN A 151 -5.06 8.84 -6.29
CA ASN A 151 -5.47 10.25 -6.35
C ASN A 151 -6.65 10.57 -5.41
N LEU A 152 -6.60 10.00 -4.20
CA LEU A 152 -7.57 10.26 -3.14
C LEU A 152 -7.29 11.63 -2.50
N LYS A 153 -8.36 12.34 -2.11
CA LYS A 153 -8.25 13.40 -1.09
C LYS A 153 -8.42 12.76 0.29
N ASN A 154 -7.38 12.82 1.11
CA ASN A 154 -7.43 12.31 2.47
C ASN A 154 -8.48 13.05 3.31
N PRO A 155 -9.15 12.36 4.24
CA PRO A 155 -10.07 13.00 5.18
C PRO A 155 -9.32 13.86 6.20
N SER A 156 -10.06 14.46 7.12
CA SER A 156 -9.54 15.06 8.36
C SER A 156 -8.74 14.04 9.18
N SER A 157 -7.92 14.52 10.11
CA SER A 157 -7.17 13.65 11.02
C SER A 157 -8.13 12.74 11.79
N GLY A 158 -7.81 11.46 11.90
CA GLY A 158 -8.67 10.49 12.58
C GLY A 158 -8.41 9.05 12.15
N THR A 159 -9.13 8.14 12.80
CA THR A 159 -9.14 6.70 12.47
C THR A 159 -10.47 6.35 11.84
N TYR A 160 -10.46 5.81 10.62
CA TYR A 160 -11.64 5.49 9.84
C TYR A 160 -11.71 3.99 9.59
N TYR A 161 -12.91 3.44 9.75
CA TYR A 161 -13.19 2.03 9.57
C TYR A 161 -13.82 1.84 8.21
N PHE A 162 -13.16 1.03 7.37
CA PHE A 162 -13.66 0.61 6.07
C PHE A 162 -13.99 -0.88 6.15
N ILE A 163 -15.27 -1.20 6.09
CA ILE A 163 -15.80 -2.55 6.14
C ILE A 163 -15.75 -3.14 4.72
N CYS A 164 -15.20 -4.34 4.60
CA CYS A 164 -15.14 -5.09 3.36
C CYS A 164 -16.20 -6.18 3.37
N ASP A 165 -17.13 -6.08 2.43
CA ASP A 165 -17.99 -7.19 2.03
C ASP A 165 -17.69 -7.59 0.59
N ILE A 166 -18.06 -8.81 0.23
CA ILE A 166 -18.05 -9.30 -1.14
C ILE A 166 -19.43 -9.76 -1.56
N LEU A 167 -19.72 -9.69 -2.85
CA LEU A 167 -20.78 -10.49 -3.46
C LEU A 167 -20.15 -11.79 -3.99
N THR A 168 -20.64 -12.94 -3.56
CA THR A 168 -20.11 -14.21 -4.01
C THR A 168 -20.43 -14.45 -5.48
N SER A 169 -19.50 -15.08 -6.20
CA SER A 169 -19.74 -15.61 -7.54
C SER A 169 -20.39 -16.99 -7.43
N GLY A 170 -21.63 -17.14 -7.88
CA GLY A 170 -22.37 -18.40 -7.80
C GLY A 170 -23.83 -18.24 -8.19
N GLN A 171 -24.58 -19.35 -8.18
CA GLN A 171 -26.00 -19.38 -8.54
C GLN A 171 -26.86 -18.49 -7.63
N ILE A 172 -26.50 -18.41 -6.35
CA ILE A 172 -27.15 -17.55 -5.36
C ILE A 172 -26.08 -16.60 -4.83
N PRO A 173 -25.95 -15.38 -5.39
CA PRO A 173 -24.99 -14.41 -4.91
C PRO A 173 -25.39 -13.91 -3.53
N LEU A 174 -24.47 -14.04 -2.57
CA LEU A 174 -24.65 -13.61 -1.18
C LEU A 174 -23.66 -12.50 -0.87
N ARG A 175 -24.12 -11.47 -0.15
CA ARG A 175 -23.21 -10.48 0.43
C ARG A 175 -22.61 -11.04 1.72
N VAL A 176 -21.29 -11.20 1.75
CA VAL A 176 -20.57 -11.83 2.86
C VAL A 176 -19.51 -10.86 3.40
N TYR A 177 -19.48 -10.71 4.73
CA TYR A 177 -18.45 -9.93 5.43
C TYR A 177 -17.09 -10.63 5.35
N VAL A 178 -16.07 -9.86 5.00
CA VAL A 178 -14.68 -10.35 4.83
C VAL A 178 -13.77 -9.84 5.95
N GLY A 179 -13.95 -8.58 6.35
CA GLY A 179 -13.11 -7.96 7.35
C GLY A 179 -13.24 -6.44 7.37
N THR A 180 -12.34 -5.77 8.07
CA THR A 180 -12.37 -4.30 8.23
C THR A 180 -10.96 -3.74 8.24
N TRP A 181 -10.73 -2.71 7.43
CA TRP A 181 -9.53 -1.89 7.48
C TRP A 181 -9.73 -0.74 8.48
N ILE A 182 -8.76 -0.56 9.38
CA ILE A 182 -8.76 0.51 10.37
C ILE A 182 -7.67 1.51 9.96
N VAL A 183 -8.05 2.52 9.18
CA VAL A 183 -7.11 3.42 8.51
C VAL A 183 -6.95 4.71 9.28
N SER A 184 -5.73 5.01 9.72
CA SER A 184 -5.41 6.25 10.42
C SER A 184 -4.81 7.30 9.47
N PHE A 185 -5.38 8.49 9.46
CA PHE A 185 -4.81 9.68 8.82
C PHE A 185 -4.37 10.65 9.91
N SER A 186 -3.08 11.00 9.95
CA SER A 186 -2.51 11.85 11.00
C SER A 186 -1.29 12.61 10.50
N ARG A 187 -0.92 13.69 11.19
CA ARG A 187 0.34 14.39 10.94
C ARG A 187 1.44 13.64 11.69
N THR A 188 2.15 12.75 11.00
CA THR A 188 3.51 12.30 11.40
C THR A 188 4.54 13.37 11.12
#